data_AF-A0A1V5W4G6-F1
#
_entry.id   AF-A0A1V5W4G6-F1
#
_cell.length_a   1.000
_cell.length_b   1.000
_cell.length_c   1.000
_cell.angle_alpha   90.00
_cell.angle_beta   90.00
_cell.angle_gamma   90.00
#
_symmetry.space_group_name_H-M   'P 1'
#
loop_
_entity.id
_entity.type
_entity.pdbx_description
1 polymer ?
#
loop_
_entity_poly.entity_id
_entity_poly.type
_entity_poly.pdbx_seq_one_letter_code
_entity_poly.pdbx_strand_id
1 'polypeptide(L)' 'MLKVYLDNCVFNRPFDPQGHIRIRLETEAKFHIQDQIKQQRIMLIWSYILDFENAYNPFVE' A
#
# COMPACT_ATOMS: atom_id res chain seq x y z
N MET A 1 19.79 -0.36 5.57
CA MET A 1 18.59 0.33 5.05
C MET A 1 17.36 -0.43 5.49
N LEU A 2 16.35 0.25 6.04
CA LEU A 2 15.12 -0.40 6.51
C LEU A 2 14.38 -1.00 5.30
N LYS A 3 14.02 -2.28 5.37
CA LYS A 3 13.21 -2.98 4.38
C LYS A 3 11.80 -3.14 4.91
N VAL A 4 10.79 -2.82 4.11
CA VAL A 4 9.39 -3.02 4.46
C VAL A 4 8.69 -3.85 3.40
N TYR A 5 7.86 -4.78 3.88
CA TYR A 5 6.90 -5.50 3.08
C TYR A 5 5.52 -4.91 3.40
N LEU A 6 4.73 -4.58 2.38
CA LEU A 6 3.37 -4.07 2.56
C LEU A 6 2.39 -5.11 2.06
N ASP A 7 1.33 -5.32 2.82
CA ASP A 7 0.20 -6.15 2.43
C ASP A 7 -0.61 -5.48 1.31
N ASN A 8 -1.27 -6.26 0.46
CA ASN A 8 -2.14 -5.77 -0.61
C ASN A 8 -3.21 -4.79 -0.10
N CYS A 9 -3.78 -5.05 1.08
CA CYS A 9 -4.79 -4.14 1.65
C CYS A 9 -4.25 -2.73 1.93
N VAL A 10 -2.95 -2.60 2.25
CA VAL A 10 -2.31 -1.29 2.48
C VAL A 10 -2.26 -0.49 1.19
N PHE A 11 -1.95 -1.14 0.06
CA PHE A 11 -1.98 -0.48 -1.25
C PHE A 11 -3.38 0.00 -1.62
N ASN A 12 -4.41 -0.70 -1.18
CA ASN A 12 -5.81 -0.42 -1.49
C ASN A 12 -6.45 0.68 -0.62
N ARG A 13 -5.88 1.01 0.55
CA ARG A 13 -6.44 2.02 1.48
C ARG A 13 -6.82 3.36 0.84
N PRO A 14 -6.02 3.96 -0.06
CA PRO A 14 -6.40 5.22 -0.73
C PRO A 14 -7.66 5.11 -1.61
N PHE A 15 -8.05 3.90 -1.99
CA PHE A 15 -9.21 3.63 -2.85
C PHE A 15 -10.46 3.18 -2.06
N ASP A 16 -10.31 2.85 -0.77
CA ASP A 16 -11.42 2.51 0.10
C ASP A 16 -12.36 3.73 0.32
N PRO A 17 -13.65 3.52 0.68
CA PRO A 17 -14.54 4.62 1.07
C PRO A 17 -14.00 5.42 2.26
N GLN A 18 -13.71 6.71 2.04
CA GLN A 18 -13.03 7.58 3.00
C GLN A 18 -13.95 8.14 4.12
N GLY A 19 -15.18 7.65 4.25
CA GLY A 19 -16.15 8.14 5.23
C GLY A 19 -15.74 7.88 6.69
N HIS A 20 -14.99 6.80 6.95
CA HIS A 20 -14.55 6.44 8.30
C HIS A 20 -13.18 7.06 8.63
N ILE A 21 -13.04 7.68 9.81
CA ILE A 21 -11.79 8.36 10.21
C ILE A 21 -10.57 7.43 10.18
N ARG A 22 -10.75 6.17 10.59
CA ARG A 22 -9.68 5.16 10.55
C ARG A 22 -9.10 4.98 9.14
N ILE A 23 -9.94 4.89 8.11
CA ILE A 23 -9.50 4.68 6.73
C ILE A 23 -8.69 5.88 6.23
N ARG A 24 -9.13 7.10 6.59
CA ARG A 24 -8.39 8.34 6.27
C ARG A 24 -7.00 8.36 6.92
N LEU A 25 -6.91 8.03 8.21
CA LEU A 25 -5.62 8.00 8.91
C LEU A 25 -4.69 6.92 8.35
N GLU A 26 -5.22 5.73 8.03
CA GLU A 26 -4.43 4.66 7.41
C GLU A 26 -3.96 5.05 6.00
N THR A 27 -4.78 5.77 5.24
CA THR A 27 -4.43 6.32 3.91
C THR A 27 -3.29 7.32 4.00
N GLU A 28 -3.37 8.29 4.92
CA GLU A 28 -2.30 9.27 5.16
C GLU A 28 -1.00 8.61 5.61
N ALA A 29 -1.07 7.63 6.53
CA ALA A 29 0.09 6.88 6.97
C ALA A 29 0.75 6.12 5.81
N LYS A 30 -0.05 5.50 4.92
CA LYS A 30 0.45 4.85 3.71
C LYS A 30 1.11 5.85 2.77
N PHE A 31 0.54 7.03 2.55
CA PHE A 31 1.18 8.07 1.71
C PHE A 31 2.52 8.51 2.28
N HIS A 32 2.62 8.69 3.60
CA HIS A 32 3.88 9.00 4.25
C HIS A 32 4.93 7.90 4.00
N ILE A 33 4.59 6.63 4.22
CA ILE A 33 5.48 5.49 3.96
C ILE A 33 5.91 5.47 2.48
N GLN A 34 4.97 5.70 1.55
CA GLN A 34 5.25 5.73 0.12
C GLN A 34 6.22 6.86 -0.26
N ASP A 35 6.08 8.03 0.34
CA ASP A 35 7.03 9.14 0.16
C ASP A 35 8.44 8.77 0.67
N GLN A 36 8.55 8.12 1.83
CA GLN A 36 9.84 7.64 2.34
C GLN A 36 10.50 6.61 1.40
N ILE A 37 9.70 5.74 0.76
CA ILE A 37 10.17 4.79 -0.26
C ILE A 37 10.68 5.53 -1.50
N LYS A 38 9.92 6.52 -2.00
CA LYS A 38 10.33 7.35 -3.15
C LYS A 38 11.63 8.11 -2.90
N GLN A 39 11.84 8.57 -1.66
CA GLN A 39 13.05 9.25 -1.22
C GLN A 39 14.19 8.29 -0.85
N GLN A 40 14.04 6.99 -1.15
CA GLN A 40 15.04 5.93 -0.92
C GLN A 40 15.49 5.78 0.54
N ARG A 41 14.73 6.34 1.50
CA ARG A 41 14.99 6.15 2.95
C ARG A 41 14.54 4.77 3.43
N ILE A 42 13.55 4.20 2.74
CA ILE A 42 13.00 2.87 3.00
C ILE A 42 13.04 2.06 1.69
N MET A 43 13.40 0.79 1.78
CA MET A 43 13.33 -0.14 0.66
C MET A 43 12.02 -0.92 0.71
N LEU A 44 11.19 -0.80 -0.33
CA LEU A 44 10.05 -1.69 -0.51
C LEU A 44 10.54 -3.04 -1.02
N ILE A 45 10.08 -4.12 -0.40
CA ILE A 45 10.25 -5.49 -0.90
C ILE A 45 8.91 -6.05 -1.37
N TRP A 46 8.96 -6.91 -2.37
CA TRP A 46 7.79 -7.47 -3.05
C TRP A 46 7.92 -8.99 -3.14
N SER A 47 6.80 -9.71 -3.09
CA SER A 47 6.77 -11.15 -3.31
C SER A 47 5.72 -11.51 -4.35
N TYR A 48 5.91 -12.65 -5.00
CA TYR A 48 4.95 -13.18 -5.97
C TYR A 48 3.55 -13.44 -5.37
N ILE A 49 3.44 -13.53 -4.02
CA ILE A 49 2.14 -13.67 -3.34
C ILE A 49 1.29 -12.40 -3.52
N LEU A 50 1.90 -11.21 -3.52
CA LEU A 50 1.14 -9.97 -3.77
C LEU A 50 0.58 -9.94 -5.19
N ASP A 51 1.38 -10.36 -6.17
CA ASP A 51 0.94 -10.48 -7.57
C ASP A 51 -0.20 -11.49 -7.70
N PHE A 52 -0.06 -12.64 -7.04
CA PHE A 52 -1.07 -13.70 -7.03
C PHE A 52 -2.40 -13.20 -6.45
N GLU A 53 -2.39 -12.60 -5.26
CA GLU A 53 -3.58 -12.05 -4.61
C GLU A 53 -4.22 -10.90 -5.40
N ASN A 54 -3.41 -10.00 -5.95
CA ASN A 54 -3.92 -8.86 -6.72
C ASN A 54 -4.60 -9.31 -8.03
N ALA A 55 -4.13 -10.42 -8.63
CA ALA A 55 -4.74 -10.99 -9.82
C ALA A 55 -6.18 -11.51 -9.60
N TYR A 56 -6.59 -11.80 -8.36
CA TYR A 56 -7.98 -12.19 -8.04
C TYR A 56 -8.95 -11.00 -7.97
N ASN A 57 -8.43 -9.77 -7.91
CA ASN A 57 -9.23 -8.55 -7.90
C ASN A 57 -8.80 -7.62 -9.05
N PRO A 58 -8.97 -8.05 -10.32
CA PRO A 58 -8.56 -7.24 -11.45
C PRO A 58 -9.39 -5.95 -11.50
N PHE A 59 -8.71 -4.80 -11.52
CA PHE A 59 -9.34 -3.55 -11.91
C PHE A 59 -9.58 -3.61 -13.42
N VAL A 60 -10.84 -3.47 -13.84
CA VAL A 60 -11.17 -3.34 -15.26
C VAL A 60 -10.83 -1.92 -15.67
N GLU A 61 -9.79 -1.75 -16.49
CA GLU A 61 -9.39 -0.47 -17.08
C GLU A 61 -10.47 0.11 -18.02
#